data_AF-A0A4W3H1L6-F1
#
_entry.id   AF-A0A4W3H1L6-F1
#
_cell.length_a   1.000
_cell.length_b   1.000
_cell.length_c   1.000
_cell.angle_alpha   90.00
_cell.angle_beta   90.00
_cell.angle_gamma   90.00
#
_symmetry.space_group_name_H-M   'P 1'
#
loop_
_entity.id
_entity.type
_entity.pdbx_description
1 polymer ?
#
loop_
_entity_poly.entity_id
_entity_poly.type
_entity_poly.pdbx_seq_one_letter_code
_entity_poly.pdbx_strand_id
1 'polypeptide(L)'
;MHKLLKVYELLGGEEDIVNPTKELIKEGHILKLSAKNRSSQERYLILFNDRLLYCVPKLRLIGQKFGVRARIDVEGMELKETSSLSASHTFLVSGKQRSLELLASSVSDCVCVTPQAIQDTIVKHEEMAHLLNGSLRDSETPPDSPASDLGRRAPTPIREKDVTMCMKCQEPFNSITKRRHHCKACGHVVCGKCSEFRAQLKYDNNRWSRVCCDCHTALQGTAASPPQPEPPSHRRRSILQVRATTQRLGPGGAGGVGAGGRGLRGRSSLTEAQWLREMGLEGVSGGG
;
A
#
# COMPACT_ATOMS: atom_id res chain seq x y z
N MET A 1 22.83 -12.94 2.50
CA MET A 1 22.92 -11.70 1.69
C MET A 1 22.43 -11.88 0.25
N HIS A 2 22.93 -12.86 -0.52
CA HIS A 2 22.49 -13.10 -1.93
C HIS A 2 20.96 -13.21 -2.12
N LYS A 3 20.25 -13.87 -1.20
CA LYS A 3 18.77 -13.97 -1.26
C LYS A 3 18.08 -12.59 -1.17
N LEU A 4 18.55 -11.69 -0.30
CA LEU A 4 17.97 -10.35 -0.13
C LEU A 4 18.20 -9.46 -1.36
N LEU A 5 19.36 -9.59 -2.01
CA LEU A 5 19.66 -8.86 -3.24
C LEU A 5 18.74 -9.28 -4.38
N LYS A 6 18.47 -10.59 -4.51
CA LYS A 6 17.48 -11.10 -5.47
C LYS A 6 16.09 -10.51 -5.22
N VAL A 7 15.66 -10.45 -3.96
CA VAL A 7 14.37 -9.81 -3.61
C VAL A 7 14.39 -8.31 -3.91
N TYR A 8 15.51 -7.62 -3.67
CA TYR A 8 15.66 -6.20 -3.93
C TYR A 8 15.50 -5.90 -5.43
N GLU A 9 16.12 -6.72 -6.29
CA GLU A 9 15.95 -6.66 -7.74
C GLU A 9 14.51 -6.96 -8.17
N LEU A 10 13.89 -8.01 -7.61
CA LEU A 10 12.49 -8.38 -7.89
C LEU A 10 11.51 -7.23 -7.60
N LEU A 11 11.79 -6.45 -6.56
CA LEU A 11 11.01 -5.29 -6.14
C LEU A 11 11.41 -3.99 -6.86
N GLY A 12 12.41 -4.04 -7.75
CA GLY A 12 12.87 -2.88 -8.53
C GLY A 12 13.64 -1.85 -7.71
N GLY A 13 14.25 -2.25 -6.61
CA GLY A 13 15.05 -1.40 -5.73
C GLY A 13 14.27 -0.37 -4.92
N GLU A 14 12.94 -0.44 -4.91
CA GLU A 14 12.06 0.52 -4.20
C GLU A 14 11.99 0.27 -2.69
N GLU A 15 12.37 -0.91 -2.20
CA GLU A 15 12.30 -1.26 -0.78
C GLU A 15 13.68 -1.33 -0.11
N ASP A 16 13.82 -0.69 1.04
CA ASP A 16 15.00 -0.79 1.90
C ASP A 16 14.97 -2.12 2.68
N ILE A 17 15.37 -3.21 2.02
CA ILE A 17 15.40 -4.57 2.59
C ILE A 17 16.82 -5.13 2.74
N VAL A 18 17.85 -4.39 2.30
CA VAL A 18 19.24 -4.82 2.37
C VAL A 18 19.87 -4.25 3.64
N ASN A 19 19.71 -4.97 4.75
CA ASN A 19 20.27 -4.63 6.04
C ASN A 19 20.84 -5.91 6.69
N PRO A 20 22.00 -5.86 7.39
CA PRO A 20 22.55 -6.98 8.16
C PRO A 20 21.56 -7.69 9.09
N THR A 21 20.57 -6.98 9.65
CA THR A 21 19.60 -7.52 10.61
C THR A 21 18.33 -8.08 9.95
N LYS A 22 18.15 -7.87 8.64
CA LYS A 22 16.99 -8.38 7.91
C LYS A 22 17.23 -9.80 7.43
N GLU A 23 16.28 -10.66 7.71
CA GLU A 23 16.30 -12.05 7.27
C GLU A 23 15.04 -12.37 6.48
N LEU A 24 15.21 -12.93 5.29
CA LEU A 24 14.11 -13.45 4.48
C LEU A 24 13.72 -14.83 5.03
N ILE A 25 12.54 -14.91 5.62
CA ILE A 25 12.00 -16.16 6.17
C ILE A 25 11.40 -17.00 5.04
N LYS A 26 10.52 -16.41 4.24
CA LYS A 26 9.83 -17.13 3.15
C LYS A 26 9.25 -16.19 2.10
N GLU A 27 9.16 -16.64 0.85
CA GLU A 27 8.53 -15.88 -0.24
C GLU A 27 7.78 -16.80 -1.18
N GLY A 28 6.65 -16.35 -1.74
CA GLY A 28 5.94 -17.16 -2.72
C GLY A 28 4.59 -16.61 -3.13
N HIS A 29 3.98 -17.33 -4.07
CA HIS A 29 2.66 -17.01 -4.60
C HIS A 29 1.57 -17.35 -3.58
N ILE A 30 0.52 -16.52 -3.53
CA ILE A 30 -0.67 -16.72 -2.70
C ILE A 30 -1.91 -16.20 -3.40
N LEU A 31 -3.08 -16.74 -3.03
CA LEU A 31 -4.37 -16.24 -3.49
C LEU A 31 -4.94 -15.27 -2.48
N LYS A 32 -5.26 -14.04 -2.91
CA LYS A 32 -5.95 -13.06 -2.09
C LYS A 32 -7.44 -13.10 -2.37
N LEU A 33 -8.24 -13.33 -1.34
CA LEU A 33 -9.68 -13.28 -1.45
C LEU A 33 -10.15 -11.83 -1.44
N SER A 34 -11.05 -11.49 -2.36
CA SER A 34 -11.68 -10.19 -2.41
C SER A 34 -13.04 -10.24 -1.73
N ALA A 35 -13.18 -9.52 -0.62
CA ALA A 35 -14.43 -9.39 0.12
C ALA A 35 -15.61 -8.82 -0.70
N LYS A 36 -15.34 -8.14 -1.83
CA LYS A 36 -16.37 -7.46 -2.64
C LYS A 36 -16.99 -8.31 -3.76
N ASN A 37 -16.28 -9.31 -4.28
CA ASN A 37 -16.71 -10.02 -5.49
C ASN A 37 -16.40 -11.52 -5.48
N ARG A 38 -15.98 -12.09 -4.33
CA ARG A 38 -15.58 -13.50 -4.17
C ARG A 38 -14.53 -13.97 -5.20
N SER A 39 -13.84 -13.07 -5.89
CA SER A 39 -12.77 -13.43 -6.83
C SER A 39 -11.47 -13.63 -6.07
N SER A 40 -10.79 -14.75 -6.30
CA SER A 40 -9.39 -14.91 -5.90
C SER A 40 -8.49 -14.15 -6.88
N GLN A 41 -7.43 -13.53 -6.37
CA GLN A 41 -6.42 -12.86 -7.19
C GLN A 41 -5.03 -13.33 -6.78
N GLU A 42 -4.22 -13.73 -7.76
CA GLU A 42 -2.86 -14.18 -7.52
C GLU A 42 -1.96 -13.01 -7.08
N ARG A 43 -1.18 -13.26 -6.04
CA ARG A 43 -0.34 -12.28 -5.34
C ARG A 43 0.97 -12.95 -4.93
N TYR A 44 1.92 -12.12 -4.54
CA TYR A 44 3.21 -12.58 -4.07
C TYR A 44 3.44 -12.05 -2.65
N LEU A 45 3.78 -12.93 -1.72
CA LEU A 45 4.14 -12.58 -0.35
C LEU A 45 5.64 -12.73 -0.15
N ILE A 46 6.19 -11.84 0.65
CA ILE A 46 7.57 -11.91 1.12
C ILE A 46 7.55 -11.65 2.61
N LEU A 47 7.85 -12.68 3.40
CA LEU A 47 7.91 -12.65 4.85
C LEU A 47 9.36 -12.47 5.29
N PHE A 48 9.62 -11.36 5.98
CA PHE A 48 10.87 -11.11 6.70
C PHE A 48 10.66 -11.32 8.20
N ASN A 49 11.75 -11.32 8.95
CA ASN A 49 11.74 -11.37 10.41
C ASN A 49 11.01 -10.18 11.06
N ASP A 50 10.95 -9.01 10.41
CA ASP A 50 10.36 -7.79 10.98
C ASP A 50 9.07 -7.31 10.28
N ARG A 51 8.76 -7.81 9.08
CA ARG A 51 7.56 -7.42 8.31
C ARG A 51 7.15 -8.43 7.24
N LEU A 52 5.88 -8.42 6.91
CA LEU A 52 5.28 -9.10 5.76
C LEU A 52 4.97 -8.09 4.64
N LEU A 53 5.51 -8.34 3.45
CA LEU A 53 5.21 -7.57 2.24
C LEU A 53 4.18 -8.29 1.38
N TYR A 54 3.13 -7.55 1.00
CA TYR A 54 2.12 -8.01 0.07
C TYR A 54 2.28 -7.32 -1.27
N CYS A 55 2.59 -8.11 -2.29
CA CYS A 55 3.03 -7.62 -3.58
C CYS A 55 2.06 -7.97 -4.70
N VAL A 56 2.01 -7.11 -5.71
CA VAL A 56 1.24 -7.27 -6.95
C VAL A 56 2.20 -7.39 -8.13
N PRO A 57 1.93 -8.25 -9.12
CA PRO A 57 2.71 -8.29 -10.35
C PRO A 57 2.74 -6.92 -11.04
N LYS A 58 3.90 -6.54 -11.60
CA LYS A 58 4.07 -5.34 -12.44
C LYS A 58 4.56 -5.79 -13.83
N LEU A 59 3.88 -5.36 -14.89
CA LEU A 59 4.38 -5.50 -16.26
C LEU A 59 5.41 -4.39 -16.56
N ARG A 60 6.62 -4.52 -16.04
CA ARG A 60 7.77 -3.71 -16.49
C ARG A 60 8.73 -4.57 -17.29
N LEU A 61 9.33 -3.97 -18.33
CA LEU A 61 10.18 -4.66 -19.30
C LEU A 61 11.55 -5.08 -18.73
N ILE A 62 12.00 -4.51 -17.59
CA ILE A 62 13.34 -4.79 -17.04
C ILE A 62 13.30 -4.84 -15.50
N GLY A 63 13.79 -5.95 -14.92
CA GLY A 63 14.17 -6.11 -13.51
C GLY A 63 13.02 -6.26 -12.50
N GLN A 64 12.10 -5.30 -12.44
CA GLN A 64 11.03 -5.27 -11.45
C GLN A 64 9.85 -6.17 -11.85
N LYS A 65 9.69 -7.29 -11.13
CA LYS A 65 8.56 -8.22 -11.34
C LYS A 65 7.36 -7.88 -10.49
N PHE A 66 7.58 -7.31 -9.31
CA PHE A 66 6.52 -7.05 -8.33
C PHE A 66 6.59 -5.63 -7.77
N GLY A 67 5.42 -5.11 -7.38
CA GLY A 67 5.29 -3.89 -6.61
C GLY A 67 4.65 -4.15 -5.25
N VAL A 68 5.18 -3.53 -4.19
CA VAL A 68 4.63 -3.65 -2.84
C VAL A 68 3.34 -2.85 -2.72
N ARG A 69 2.23 -3.53 -2.41
CA ARG A 69 0.91 -2.92 -2.25
C ARG A 69 0.55 -2.70 -0.79
N ALA A 70 1.00 -3.56 0.11
CA ALA A 70 0.85 -3.40 1.55
C ALA A 70 2.10 -3.90 2.29
N ARG A 71 2.35 -3.30 3.45
CA ARG A 71 3.39 -3.68 4.41
C ARG A 71 2.69 -3.89 5.73
N ILE A 72 2.99 -4.98 6.41
CA ILE A 72 2.44 -5.32 7.72
C ILE A 72 3.63 -5.65 8.60
N ASP A 73 3.91 -4.81 9.59
CA ASP A 73 5.00 -5.06 10.54
C ASP A 73 4.63 -6.27 11.41
N VAL A 74 5.63 -7.11 11.73
CA VAL A 74 5.43 -8.29 12.61
C VAL A 74 5.04 -7.84 14.02
N GLU A 75 5.53 -6.67 14.44
CA GLU A 75 5.13 -6.06 15.70
C GLU A 75 3.62 -5.72 15.71
N GLY A 76 2.85 -6.45 16.54
CA GLY A 76 1.40 -6.33 16.60
C GLY A 76 0.68 -6.94 15.39
N MET A 77 1.32 -7.90 14.72
CA MET A 77 0.67 -8.74 13.71
C MET A 77 -0.13 -9.85 14.40
N GLU A 78 -1.35 -10.10 13.93
CA GLU A 78 -2.23 -11.14 14.43
C GLU A 78 -2.69 -12.03 13.28
N LEU A 79 -2.74 -13.33 13.54
CA LEU A 79 -3.19 -14.35 12.60
C LEU A 79 -4.51 -14.93 13.10
N LYS A 80 -5.52 -14.97 12.22
CA LYS A 80 -6.81 -15.59 12.53
C LYS A 80 -7.22 -16.55 11.42
N GLU A 81 -7.42 -17.82 11.75
CA GLU A 81 -7.99 -18.78 10.82
C GLU A 81 -9.48 -18.48 10.60
N THR A 82 -9.91 -18.50 9.34
CA THR A 82 -11.30 -18.25 8.97
C THR A 82 -11.90 -19.53 8.41
N SER A 83 -12.62 -20.29 9.24
CA SER A 83 -13.38 -21.46 8.80
C SER A 83 -14.73 -21.02 8.20
N SER A 84 -14.75 -20.68 6.92
CA SER A 84 -16.01 -20.66 6.16
C SER A 84 -16.15 -21.98 5.40
N LEU A 85 -17.35 -22.58 5.44
CA LEU A 85 -17.69 -23.88 4.82
C LEU A 85 -17.37 -23.97 3.30
N SER A 86 -16.98 -22.87 2.65
CA SER A 86 -16.67 -22.78 1.21
C SER A 86 -15.21 -22.53 0.85
N ALA A 87 -14.28 -22.41 1.83
CA ALA A 87 -12.86 -22.18 1.53
C ALA A 87 -11.94 -22.70 2.65
N SER A 88 -11.67 -24.01 2.64
CA SER A 88 -10.61 -24.62 3.46
C SER A 88 -9.27 -23.91 3.20
N HIS A 89 -8.48 -23.67 4.26
CA HIS A 89 -7.16 -22.98 4.24
C HIS A 89 -7.17 -21.45 4.07
N THR A 90 -8.28 -20.79 4.42
CA THR A 90 -8.34 -19.32 4.48
C THR A 90 -7.89 -18.80 5.85
N PHE A 91 -7.10 -17.74 5.84
CA PHE A 91 -6.63 -17.07 7.04
C PHE A 91 -6.57 -15.55 6.84
N LEU A 92 -6.78 -14.81 7.93
CA LEU A 92 -6.69 -13.37 7.99
C LEU A 92 -5.39 -12.98 8.69
N VAL A 93 -4.55 -12.22 8.00
CA VAL A 93 -3.39 -11.55 8.61
C VAL A 93 -3.78 -10.12 8.89
N SER A 94 -3.75 -9.71 10.14
CA SER A 94 -3.99 -8.34 10.58
C SER A 94 -2.73 -7.73 11.14
N GLY A 95 -2.50 -6.44 10.91
CA GLY A 95 -1.54 -5.68 11.70
C GLY A 95 -2.04 -4.26 11.92
N LYS A 96 -1.22 -3.42 12.56
CA LYS A 96 -1.61 -2.08 13.06
C LYS A 96 -2.32 -1.19 12.03
N GLN A 97 -1.97 -1.32 10.74
CA GLN A 97 -2.47 -0.44 9.68
C GLN A 97 -3.40 -1.12 8.66
N ARG A 98 -3.34 -2.44 8.50
CA ARG A 98 -4.02 -3.17 7.42
C ARG A 98 -4.27 -4.62 7.79
N SER A 99 -5.34 -5.19 7.24
CA SER A 99 -5.61 -6.63 7.27
C SER A 99 -5.79 -7.20 5.86
N LEU A 100 -5.39 -8.46 5.67
CA LEU A 100 -5.43 -9.19 4.40
C LEU A 100 -6.02 -10.58 4.63
N GLU A 101 -7.11 -10.89 3.93
CA GLU A 101 -7.66 -12.24 3.87
C GLU A 101 -7.00 -13.01 2.72
N LEU A 102 -6.38 -14.12 3.07
CA LEU A 102 -5.48 -14.88 2.23
C LEU A 102 -5.90 -16.35 2.23
N LEU A 103 -5.70 -16.99 1.09
CA LEU A 103 -5.95 -18.41 0.90
C LEU A 103 -4.61 -19.08 0.61
N ALA A 104 -4.20 -19.99 1.50
CA ALA A 104 -3.06 -20.86 1.25
C ALA A 104 -3.46 -21.94 0.24
N SER A 105 -2.63 -22.19 -0.77
CA SER A 105 -2.79 -23.39 -1.60
C SER A 105 -2.54 -24.63 -0.74
N SER A 106 -3.34 -25.69 -0.92
CA SER A 106 -3.22 -26.95 -0.20
C SER A 106 -1.95 -27.75 -0.54
N VAL A 107 -1.17 -27.29 -1.53
CA VAL A 107 0.07 -27.94 -1.93
C VAL A 107 1.13 -27.60 -0.88
N SER A 108 1.51 -28.63 -0.13
CA SER A 108 2.57 -28.67 0.88
C SER A 108 3.96 -28.50 0.27
N ASP A 109 4.14 -27.54 -0.62
CA ASP A 109 5.44 -27.19 -1.14
C ASP A 109 6.10 -26.19 -0.21
N CYS A 110 7.34 -26.47 0.17
CA CYS A 110 8.19 -25.67 1.05
C CYS A 110 8.44 -24.23 0.56
N VAL A 111 7.86 -23.82 -0.57
CA VAL A 111 8.13 -22.57 -1.26
C VAL A 111 7.21 -21.45 -0.74
N CYS A 112 5.92 -21.68 -0.52
CA CYS A 112 4.98 -20.58 -0.22
C CYS A 112 4.97 -20.14 1.26
N VAL A 113 4.55 -18.89 1.50
CA VAL A 113 4.34 -18.35 2.85
C VAL A 113 3.10 -18.99 3.46
N THR A 114 3.29 -19.82 4.49
CA THR A 114 2.21 -20.54 5.17
C THR A 114 1.74 -19.79 6.42
N PRO A 115 0.50 -20.03 6.91
CA PRO A 115 0.05 -19.52 8.20
C PRO A 115 1.01 -19.86 9.33
N GLN A 116 1.53 -21.10 9.35
CA GLN A 116 2.51 -21.56 10.33
C GLN A 116 3.80 -20.73 10.29
N ALA A 117 4.36 -20.47 9.10
CA ALA A 117 5.59 -19.69 8.98
C ALA A 117 5.41 -18.25 9.49
N ILE A 118 4.23 -17.66 9.30
CA ILE A 118 3.89 -16.34 9.84
C ILE A 118 3.81 -16.42 11.37
N GLN A 119 3.11 -17.41 11.92
CA GLN A 119 2.98 -17.61 13.35
C GLN A 119 4.33 -17.80 14.04
N ASP A 120 5.19 -18.65 13.49
CA ASP A 120 6.54 -18.90 14.02
C ASP A 120 7.39 -17.63 14.00
N THR A 121 7.22 -16.79 12.98
CA THR A 121 7.93 -15.50 12.87
C THR A 121 7.47 -14.52 13.94
N ILE A 122 6.15 -14.44 14.20
CA ILE A 122 5.59 -13.59 15.25
C ILE A 122 6.17 -13.98 16.61
N VAL A 123 6.10 -15.26 16.96
CA VAL A 123 6.61 -15.78 18.25
C VAL A 123 8.11 -15.48 18.41
N LYS A 124 8.92 -15.78 17.39
CA LYS A 124 10.37 -15.49 17.43
C LYS A 124 10.67 -14.01 17.58
N HIS A 125 9.88 -13.15 16.93
CA HIS A 125 10.05 -11.71 17.05
C HIS A 125 9.71 -11.20 18.46
N GLU A 126 8.65 -11.74 19.08
CA GLU A 126 8.30 -11.43 20.47
C GLU A 126 9.38 -11.88 21.45
N GLU A 127 9.90 -13.10 21.33
CA GLU A 127 11.00 -13.62 22.14
C GLU A 127 12.25 -12.72 22.02
N MET A 128 12.65 -12.38 20.80
CA MET A 128 13.78 -11.48 20.54
C MET A 128 13.56 -10.09 21.15
N ALA A 129 12.35 -9.53 21.01
CA ALA A 129 12.00 -8.24 21.58
C ALA A 129 12.02 -8.26 23.11
N HIS A 130 11.58 -9.35 23.74
CA HIS A 130 11.64 -9.54 25.19
C HIS A 130 13.07 -9.63 25.71
N LEU A 131 13.99 -10.29 24.99
CA LEU A 131 15.40 -10.35 25.35
C LEU A 131 16.08 -8.98 25.25
N LEU A 132 15.72 -8.18 24.24
CA LEU A 132 16.27 -6.84 24.06
C LEU A 132 15.68 -5.81 25.04
N ASN A 133 14.40 -5.94 25.40
CA ASN A 133 13.71 -5.05 26.34
C ASN A 133 13.79 -5.52 27.80
N GLY A 134 14.44 -6.65 28.07
CA GLY A 134 14.61 -7.22 29.41
C GLY A 134 15.37 -6.35 30.41
N SER A 135 15.95 -5.22 29.98
CA SER A 135 16.70 -4.29 30.83
C SER A 135 16.00 -2.97 31.14
N LEU A 136 14.74 -2.75 30.72
CA LEU A 136 13.97 -1.56 31.10
C LEU A 136 12.56 -1.94 31.58
N ARG A 137 12.52 -2.54 32.77
CA ARG A 137 11.35 -2.39 33.64
C ARG A 137 11.62 -1.22 34.56
N ASP A 138 11.15 -0.04 34.19
CA ASP A 138 10.50 0.82 35.18
C ASP A 138 9.51 1.80 34.52
N SER A 139 8.44 2.03 35.25
CA SER A 139 7.37 3.00 35.08
C SER A 139 6.37 2.74 33.96
N GLU A 140 5.21 2.20 34.39
CA GLU A 140 3.94 2.82 34.02
C GLU A 140 4.11 4.35 34.04
N THR A 141 4.25 4.94 32.86
CA THR A 141 4.13 6.39 32.67
C THR A 141 2.95 6.59 31.74
N PRO A 142 1.97 7.43 32.10
CA PRO A 142 0.82 7.74 31.25
C PRO A 142 1.29 8.19 29.85
N PRO A 143 0.59 7.82 28.77
CA PRO A 143 1.01 8.09 27.40
C PRO A 143 0.69 9.54 27.01
N ASP A 144 1.26 10.52 27.69
CA ASP A 144 1.03 11.96 27.43
C ASP A 144 2.34 12.70 27.16
N SER A 145 3.14 12.21 26.21
CA SER A 145 4.21 13.00 25.59
C SER A 145 4.33 12.67 24.09
N PRO A 146 3.47 13.26 23.24
CA PRO A 146 3.35 12.94 21.80
C PRO A 146 4.48 13.50 20.92
N ALA A 147 5.47 14.20 21.48
CA ALA A 147 6.48 14.91 20.70
C ALA A 147 7.65 14.03 20.24
N SER A 148 8.04 13.01 21.03
CA SER A 148 9.32 12.32 20.87
C SER A 148 9.33 11.25 19.76
N ASP A 149 8.17 10.80 19.31
CA ASP A 149 8.01 9.69 18.34
C ASP A 149 7.38 10.13 17.00
N LEU A 150 7.24 11.45 16.82
CA LEU A 150 6.61 12.04 15.64
C LEU A 150 7.35 11.64 14.36
N GLY A 151 6.64 11.01 13.42
CA GLY A 151 7.21 10.54 12.15
C GLY A 151 8.09 9.28 12.27
N ARG A 152 8.34 8.75 13.47
CA ARG A 152 9.01 7.45 13.70
C ARG A 152 8.03 6.30 13.90
N ARG A 153 6.80 6.60 14.34
CA ARG A 153 5.68 5.67 14.44
C ARG A 153 4.42 6.24 13.78
N ALA A 154 3.58 5.38 13.22
CA ALA A 154 2.29 5.80 12.70
C ALA A 154 1.35 6.20 13.86
N PRO A 155 0.66 7.34 13.77
CA PRO A 155 -0.29 7.75 14.81
C PRO A 155 -1.51 6.83 14.80
N THR A 156 -2.09 6.60 15.99
CA THR A 156 -3.40 5.93 16.10
C THR A 156 -4.44 6.76 15.33
N PRO A 157 -5.15 6.18 14.35
CA PRO A 157 -6.11 6.94 13.55
C PRO A 157 -7.24 7.49 14.42
N ILE A 158 -7.35 8.81 14.52
CA ILE A 158 -8.51 9.46 15.13
C ILE A 158 -9.71 9.18 14.22
N ARG A 159 -10.79 8.64 14.77
CA ARG A 159 -11.98 8.28 14.01
C ARG A 159 -12.61 9.55 13.41
N GLU A 160 -12.68 9.62 12.09
CA GLU A 160 -13.17 10.78 11.31
C GLU A 160 -14.59 11.25 11.67
N LYS A 161 -15.42 10.33 12.17
CA LYS A 161 -16.88 10.48 12.28
C LYS A 161 -17.36 11.51 13.31
N ASP A 162 -16.48 11.94 14.22
CA ASP A 162 -16.83 12.90 15.28
C ASP A 162 -16.14 14.27 15.12
N VAL A 163 -15.33 14.47 14.07
CA VAL A 163 -14.55 15.70 13.88
C VAL A 163 -15.24 16.67 12.91
N THR A 164 -15.94 17.64 13.47
CA THR A 164 -16.68 18.69 12.74
C THR A 164 -15.84 19.92 12.42
N MET A 165 -14.76 20.15 13.18
CA MET A 165 -13.87 21.31 13.06
C MET A 165 -12.43 20.91 12.80
N CYS A 166 -11.70 21.76 12.07
CA CYS A 166 -10.28 21.57 11.86
C CYS A 166 -9.55 21.62 13.20
N MET A 167 -8.80 20.57 13.56
CA MET A 167 -8.05 20.47 14.82
C MET A 167 -6.83 21.41 14.90
N LYS A 168 -6.72 22.40 13.98
CA LYS A 168 -5.64 23.40 13.92
C LYS A 168 -6.19 24.81 13.92
N CYS A 169 -7.05 25.16 12.97
CA CYS A 169 -7.67 26.49 12.89
C CYS A 169 -9.04 26.59 13.57
N GLN A 170 -9.57 25.49 14.11
CA GLN A 170 -10.90 25.40 14.75
C GLN A 170 -12.09 25.81 13.87
N GLU A 171 -11.86 26.12 12.60
CA GLU A 171 -12.95 26.39 11.66
C GLU A 171 -13.67 25.10 11.24
N PRO A 172 -15.01 25.16 11.08
CA PRO A 172 -15.81 24.01 10.69
C PRO A 172 -15.45 23.51 9.29
N PHE A 173 -15.48 22.20 9.12
CA PHE A 173 -15.37 21.60 7.79
C PHE A 173 -16.67 21.82 7.02
N ASN A 174 -16.54 21.99 5.69
CA ASN A 174 -17.68 21.98 4.78
C ASN A 174 -17.32 21.21 3.50
N SER A 175 -18.28 20.49 2.94
CA SER A 175 -18.04 19.54 1.85
C SER A 175 -17.54 20.18 0.54
N ILE A 176 -17.69 21.50 0.39
CA ILE A 176 -17.43 22.23 -0.85
C ILE A 176 -16.02 22.85 -0.86
N THR A 177 -15.71 23.69 0.14
CA THR A 177 -14.48 24.50 0.20
C THR A 177 -13.48 24.03 1.26
N LYS A 178 -13.93 23.31 2.30
CA LYS A 178 -13.08 22.93 3.44
C LYS A 178 -13.19 21.44 3.76
N ARG A 179 -12.59 20.62 2.90
CA ARG A 179 -12.52 19.16 3.04
C ARG A 179 -11.61 18.74 4.19
N ARG A 180 -11.87 17.54 4.72
CA ARG A 180 -11.09 16.89 5.78
C ARG A 180 -9.84 16.24 5.21
N HIS A 181 -8.71 16.42 5.89
CA HIS A 181 -7.44 15.77 5.59
C HIS A 181 -6.83 15.24 6.87
N HIS A 182 -6.05 14.16 6.78
CA HIS A 182 -5.30 13.65 7.94
C HIS A 182 -3.87 14.14 7.86
N CYS A 183 -3.36 14.65 8.98
CA CYS A 183 -1.92 14.74 9.15
C CYS A 183 -1.38 13.33 9.30
N LYS A 184 -0.48 12.92 8.41
CA LYS A 184 0.06 11.56 8.44
C LYS A 184 1.01 11.36 9.64
N ALA A 185 1.63 12.42 10.15
CA ALA A 185 2.51 12.36 11.31
C ALA A 185 1.79 12.26 12.68
N CYS A 186 0.71 13.01 12.89
CA CYS A 186 0.01 13.07 14.20
C CYS A 186 -1.45 12.59 14.18
N GLY A 187 -2.01 12.23 13.02
CA GLY A 187 -3.36 11.68 12.92
C GLY A 187 -4.50 12.70 12.99
N HIS A 188 -4.23 13.95 13.36
CA HIS A 188 -5.24 15.01 13.43
C HIS A 188 -5.99 15.23 12.11
N VAL A 189 -7.30 15.52 12.21
CA VAL A 189 -8.14 15.93 11.09
C VAL A 189 -8.02 17.44 10.89
N VAL A 190 -7.50 17.83 9.74
CA VAL A 190 -7.09 19.20 9.42
C VAL A 190 -7.62 19.62 8.05
N CYS A 191 -7.72 20.92 7.81
CA CYS A 191 -8.11 21.43 6.50
C CYS A 191 -6.90 21.54 5.55
N GLY A 192 -7.18 21.81 4.27
CA GLY A 192 -6.14 21.97 3.24
C GLY A 192 -5.09 23.01 3.62
N LYS A 193 -5.52 24.19 4.09
CA LYS A 193 -4.66 25.30 4.53
C LYS A 193 -3.77 24.94 5.73
N CYS A 194 -4.28 24.15 6.66
CA CYS A 194 -3.51 23.74 7.85
C CYS A 194 -2.56 22.55 7.57
N SER A 195 -2.52 22.04 6.34
CA SER A 195 -1.72 20.87 5.97
C SER A 195 -1.12 20.98 4.56
N GLU A 196 -0.71 22.18 4.18
CA GLU A 196 -0.06 22.44 2.88
C GLU A 196 1.35 21.83 2.80
N PHE A 197 1.89 21.42 3.94
CA PHE A 197 3.24 20.90 4.08
C PHE A 197 3.33 19.40 3.86
N ARG A 198 4.53 18.97 3.47
CA ARG A 198 4.89 17.56 3.37
C ARG A 198 6.19 17.34 4.13
N ALA A 199 6.32 16.19 4.77
CA ALA A 199 7.54 15.77 5.43
C ALA A 199 7.81 14.29 5.15
N GLN A 200 9.07 13.89 5.24
CA GLN A 200 9.46 12.49 5.21
C GLN A 200 9.14 11.85 6.56
N LEU A 201 8.41 10.73 6.54
CA LEU A 201 8.08 9.97 7.74
C LEU A 201 8.86 8.66 7.74
N LYS A 202 9.71 8.46 8.75
CA LYS A 202 10.57 7.28 8.87
C LYS A 202 9.77 5.98 8.85
N TYR A 203 8.63 5.94 9.55
CA TYR A 203 7.77 4.76 9.57
C TYR A 203 7.11 4.43 8.22
N ASP A 204 7.04 5.40 7.29
CA ASP A 204 6.46 5.25 5.96
C ASP A 204 7.58 5.27 4.90
N ASN A 205 8.72 4.63 5.19
CA ASN A 205 9.92 4.57 4.32
C ASN A 205 10.43 5.94 3.87
N ASN A 206 10.46 6.93 4.76
CA ASN A 206 10.83 8.32 4.43
C ASN A 206 10.00 8.92 3.28
N ARG A 207 8.78 8.42 3.05
CA ARG A 207 7.89 8.93 2.02
C ARG A 207 7.39 10.33 2.38
N TRP A 208 7.36 11.21 1.38
CA TRP A 208 6.78 12.55 1.48
C TRP A 208 5.26 12.50 1.65
N SER A 209 4.83 12.66 2.89
CA SER A 209 3.43 12.56 3.29
C SER A 209 2.90 13.90 3.81
N ARG A 210 1.59 14.14 3.62
CA ARG A 210 0.91 15.37 4.07
C ARG A 210 0.99 15.47 5.58
N VAL A 211 1.46 16.60 6.09
CA VAL A 211 1.56 16.89 7.52
C VAL A 211 0.98 18.27 7.83
N CYS A 212 0.54 18.48 9.07
CA CYS A 212 0.14 19.81 9.52
C CYS A 212 1.36 20.72 9.74
N CYS A 213 1.13 22.03 9.86
CA CYS A 213 2.17 23.03 10.13
C CYS A 213 3.08 22.65 11.31
N ASP A 214 2.51 22.28 12.45
CA ASP A 214 3.28 21.94 13.65
C ASP A 214 4.19 20.72 13.43
N CYS A 215 3.65 19.68 12.79
CA CYS A 215 4.41 18.47 12.52
C CYS A 215 5.53 18.73 11.52
N HIS A 216 5.31 19.60 10.53
CA HIS A 216 6.34 20.01 9.61
C HIS A 216 7.50 20.71 10.34
N THR A 217 7.19 21.67 11.21
CA THR A 217 8.19 22.38 12.02
C THR A 217 8.95 21.42 12.94
N ALA A 218 8.25 20.53 13.64
CA ALA A 218 8.87 19.55 14.53
C ALA A 218 9.79 18.55 13.79
N LEU A 219 9.40 18.12 12.59
CA LEU A 219 10.19 17.20 11.77
C LEU A 219 11.38 17.89 11.09
N GLN A 220 11.28 19.19 10.77
CA GLN A 220 12.41 19.96 10.26
C GLN A 220 13.44 20.31 11.33
N GLY A 221 13.00 20.59 12.57
CA GLY A 221 13.90 20.86 13.70
C GLY A 221 14.77 19.66 14.12
N THR A 222 14.49 18.45 13.61
CA THR A 222 15.25 17.22 13.88
C THR A 222 16.11 16.76 12.69
N ALA A 223 16.01 17.42 11.53
CA ALA A 223 16.77 17.12 10.33
C ALA A 223 17.67 18.29 9.97
N ALA A 224 18.92 18.28 10.45
CA ALA A 224 19.97 19.10 9.88
C ALA A 224 20.34 18.56 8.48
N SER A 225 19.60 18.99 7.46
CA SER A 225 20.09 19.03 6.07
C SER A 225 19.40 20.16 5.29
N PRO A 226 20.10 20.88 4.38
CA PRO A 226 19.58 22.10 3.75
C PRO A 226 18.45 21.81 2.75
N PRO A 227 17.54 22.77 2.51
CA PRO A 227 16.42 22.60 1.59
C PRO A 227 16.92 22.48 0.15
N GLN A 228 16.62 21.35 -0.50
CA GLN A 228 16.67 21.25 -1.96
C GLN A 228 15.36 21.83 -2.53
N PRO A 229 15.41 22.82 -3.43
CA PRO A 229 14.21 23.30 -4.10
C PRO A 229 13.66 22.21 -5.03
N GLU A 230 12.40 21.83 -4.81
CA GLU A 230 11.63 20.94 -5.68
C GLU A 230 11.53 21.55 -7.11
N PRO A 231 11.73 20.76 -8.18
CA PRO A 231 11.46 21.23 -9.53
C PRO A 231 9.95 21.42 -9.73
N PRO A 232 9.52 22.44 -10.49
CA PRO A 232 8.11 22.71 -10.70
C PRO A 232 7.45 21.53 -11.41
N SER A 233 6.41 20.97 -10.80
CA SER A 233 5.53 20.02 -11.46
C SER A 233 4.92 20.69 -12.69
N HIS A 234 5.40 20.31 -13.88
CA HIS A 234 4.78 20.70 -15.14
C HIS A 234 3.33 20.21 -15.14
N ARG A 235 2.40 21.11 -14.81
CA ARG A 235 1.02 21.00 -15.27
C ARG A 235 1.12 20.94 -16.79
N ARG A 236 0.75 19.81 -17.39
CA ARG A 236 0.48 19.73 -18.83
C ARG A 236 -0.60 20.77 -19.13
N ARG A 237 -0.17 21.92 -19.63
CA ARG A 237 -1.04 22.91 -20.27
C ARG A 237 -1.53 22.25 -21.55
N SER A 238 -2.85 22.13 -21.67
CA SER A 238 -3.53 21.87 -22.92
C SER A 238 -3.12 22.95 -23.92
N ILE A 239 -2.51 22.55 -25.04
CA ILE A 239 -2.21 23.42 -26.17
C ILE A 239 -3.41 23.34 -27.11
N LEU A 240 -4.20 24.41 -27.13
CA LEU A 240 -4.64 25.12 -28.34
C LEU A 240 -5.56 26.27 -27.91
N GLN A 241 -4.96 27.43 -27.72
CA GLN A 241 -5.65 28.70 -27.81
C GLN A 241 -5.33 29.26 -29.19
N VAL A 242 -6.32 29.33 -30.07
CA VAL A 242 -6.35 30.34 -31.12
C VAL A 242 -7.70 31.03 -31.03
N ARG A 243 -7.62 32.35 -30.86
CA ARG A 243 -8.74 33.29 -30.80
C ARG A 243 -9.39 33.40 -32.18
N ALA A 244 -10.71 33.44 -32.23
CA ALA A 244 -11.43 34.13 -33.29
C ALA A 244 -12.68 34.79 -32.69
N THR A 245 -12.64 36.12 -32.64
CA THR A 245 -13.79 37.01 -32.49
C THR A 245 -14.58 37.05 -33.79
N THR A 246 -15.91 36.84 -33.76
CA THR A 246 -16.96 37.80 -34.23
C THR A 246 -18.31 37.11 -34.50
N GLN A 247 -19.35 37.69 -33.89
CA GLN A 247 -20.71 38.00 -34.38
C GLN A 247 -21.70 36.94 -34.89
N ARG A 248 -22.97 37.26 -34.56
CA ARG A 248 -24.25 36.57 -34.79
C ARG A 248 -24.63 36.48 -36.27
N LEU A 249 -25.44 35.47 -36.63
CA LEU A 249 -26.83 35.60 -37.14
C LEU A 249 -27.37 34.25 -37.67
N GLY A 250 -28.56 33.87 -37.17
CA GLY A 250 -29.69 33.38 -37.98
C GLY A 250 -29.72 31.96 -38.57
N PRO A 251 -30.92 31.41 -38.88
CA PRO A 251 -31.20 29.97 -38.84
C PRO A 251 -31.57 29.34 -40.21
N GLY A 252 -31.60 28.00 -40.26
CA GLY A 252 -32.40 27.26 -41.26
C GLY A 252 -31.92 25.85 -41.64
N GLY A 253 -32.82 24.87 -41.50
CA GLY A 253 -33.15 23.95 -42.59
C GLY A 253 -32.52 22.54 -42.67
N ALA A 254 -33.24 21.57 -42.09
CA ALA A 254 -33.65 20.26 -42.65
C ALA A 254 -32.66 19.24 -43.27
N GLY A 255 -32.77 17.99 -42.75
CA GLY A 255 -33.00 16.80 -43.58
C GLY A 255 -31.84 15.81 -43.72
N GLY A 256 -32.06 14.55 -43.32
CA GLY A 256 -31.19 13.43 -43.73
C GLY A 256 -31.20 12.21 -42.81
N VAL A 257 -32.10 11.27 -43.09
CA VAL A 257 -32.23 9.94 -42.48
C VAL A 257 -31.07 9.00 -42.87
N GLY A 258 -30.70 8.07 -41.98
CA GLY A 258 -29.77 6.98 -42.30
C GLY A 258 -29.60 6.00 -41.14
N ALA A 259 -30.18 4.82 -41.28
CA ALA A 259 -30.22 3.73 -40.30
C ALA A 259 -28.92 2.90 -40.24
N GLY A 260 -28.72 2.19 -39.14
CA GLY A 260 -28.04 0.89 -39.14
C GLY A 260 -27.08 0.60 -37.98
N GLY A 261 -27.28 -0.56 -37.34
CA GLY A 261 -26.16 -1.36 -36.82
C GLY A 261 -26.05 -1.55 -35.30
N ARG A 262 -26.68 -2.61 -34.80
CA ARG A 262 -26.38 -3.24 -33.50
C ARG A 262 -24.99 -3.90 -33.54
N GLY A 263 -24.27 -3.96 -32.42
CA GLY A 263 -23.06 -4.77 -32.31
C GLY A 263 -22.51 -4.85 -30.89
N LEU A 264 -22.58 -6.05 -30.31
CA LEU A 264 -22.26 -6.40 -28.93
C LEU A 264 -20.76 -6.77 -28.75
N ARG A 265 -20.29 -6.60 -27.51
CA ARG A 265 -19.39 -7.50 -26.74
C ARG A 265 -17.98 -7.84 -27.27
N GLY A 266 -17.01 -7.79 -26.35
CA GLY A 266 -15.87 -8.72 -26.34
C GLY A 266 -14.54 -8.13 -25.89
N ARG A 267 -14.27 -8.05 -24.57
CA ARG A 267 -12.90 -8.07 -24.04
C ARG A 267 -12.61 -9.52 -23.65
N SER A 268 -11.74 -10.17 -24.40
CA SER A 268 -11.40 -11.59 -24.23
C SER A 268 -10.69 -11.83 -22.91
N SER A 269 -11.27 -12.69 -22.08
CA SER A 269 -10.57 -13.51 -21.11
C SER A 269 -9.65 -14.47 -21.86
N LEU A 270 -8.33 -14.33 -21.71
CA LEU A 270 -7.40 -15.38 -22.13
C LEU A 270 -7.65 -16.59 -21.21
N THR A 271 -7.78 -17.77 -21.81
CA THR A 271 -8.00 -19.02 -21.06
C THR A 271 -6.69 -19.48 -20.43
N GLU A 272 -6.80 -20.26 -19.36
CA GLU A 272 -5.69 -20.85 -18.59
C GLU A 272 -4.64 -21.55 -19.48
N ALA A 273 -5.10 -22.19 -20.57
CA ALA A 273 -4.25 -22.87 -21.55
C ALA A 273 -3.44 -21.94 -22.48
N GLN A 274 -3.80 -20.66 -22.60
CA GLN A 274 -3.00 -19.68 -23.33
C GLN A 274 -1.88 -19.10 -22.45
N TRP A 275 -2.14 -18.98 -21.14
CA TRP A 275 -1.15 -18.50 -20.18
C TRP A 275 -0.04 -19.53 -19.89
N LEU A 276 -0.38 -20.82 -19.82
CA LEU A 276 0.59 -21.92 -19.66
C LEU A 276 1.58 -22.02 -20.83
N ARG A 277 1.12 -21.70 -22.05
CA ARG A 277 1.98 -21.66 -23.24
C ARG A 277 2.93 -20.47 -23.26
N GLU A 278 2.52 -19.30 -22.79
CA GLU A 278 3.40 -18.12 -22.69
C GLU A 278 4.48 -18.27 -21.60
N MET A 279 4.25 -19.14 -20.60
CA MET A 279 5.18 -19.39 -19.49
C MET A 279 6.13 -20.58 -19.73
N GLY A 280 6.05 -21.25 -20.88
CA GLY A 280 6.99 -22.33 -21.26
C GLY A 280 6.92 -23.59 -20.39
N LEU A 281 5.75 -23.91 -19.83
CA LEU A 281 5.52 -25.04 -18.91
C LEU A 281 4.77 -26.23 -19.55
N GLU A 282 4.84 -26.39 -20.88
CA GLU A 282 4.38 -27.64 -21.51
C GLU A 282 5.56 -28.60 -21.73
N GLY A 283 5.61 -29.66 -20.93
CA GLY A 283 6.57 -30.74 -21.15
C GLY A 283 6.67 -31.73 -20.00
N VAL A 284 5.72 -32.67 -19.93
CA VAL A 284 5.95 -34.14 -19.99
C VAL A 284 4.61 -34.82 -19.76
N SER A 285 3.97 -35.18 -20.86
CA SER A 285 3.02 -36.29 -20.90
C SER A 285 3.34 -37.08 -22.16
N GLY A 286 3.67 -38.36 -22.01
CA GLY A 286 3.63 -39.29 -23.14
C GLY A 286 4.51 -40.53 -23.01
N GLY A 287 3.90 -41.63 -22.55
CA GLY A 287 3.87 -42.87 -23.34
C GLY A 287 4.85 -43.98 -22.97
N GLY A 288 4.29 -45.13 -22.56
CA GLY A 288 4.97 -46.41 -22.37
C GLY A 288 4.15 -47.31 -21.45
#